data_AF-A0A7Z1R3D3-F1
#
_entry.id   AF-A0A7Z1R3D3-F1
#
_cell.length_a   1.000
_cell.length_b   1.000
_cell.length_c   1.000
_cell.angle_alpha   90.00
_cell.angle_beta   90.00
_cell.angle_gamma   90.00
#
_symmetry.space_group_name_H-M   'P 1'
#
loop_
_entity.id
_entity.type
_entity.pdbx_description
1 polymer ?
#
loop_
_entity_poly.entity_id
_entity_poly.type
_entity_poly.pdbx_seq_one_letter_code
_entity_poly.pdbx_strand_id
1 'polypeptide(L)'
;MELPRLQKLYETYRNQGFEVVAVEASRDTKQATKFIKDKGLSFTLLENGAEDADVVSSMFGVYAFPTSLLVDREGRVMFAHVGFELGDEQKLEEEIKSLL
;
A
#
# COMPACT_ATOMS: atom_id res chain seq x y z
N MET A 1 -9.36 -0.72 -9.77
CA MET A 1 -8.00 -1.12 -9.38
C MET A 1 -7.40 -0.03 -8.51
N GLU A 2 -6.87 -0.43 -7.36
CA GLU A 2 -6.41 0.42 -6.26
C GLU A 2 -5.08 1.11 -6.56
N LEU A 3 -4.03 0.36 -6.91
CA LEU A 3 -2.66 0.87 -6.98
C LEU A 3 -2.46 2.16 -7.85
N PRO A 4 -3.06 2.31 -9.05
CA PRO A 4 -2.94 3.57 -9.81
C PRO A 4 -3.63 4.76 -9.14
N ARG A 5 -4.62 4.52 -8.27
CA ARG A 5 -5.26 5.60 -7.48
C ARG A 5 -4.37 6.00 -6.31
N LEU A 6 -3.73 5.02 -5.66
CA LEU A 6 -2.72 5.29 -4.64
C LEU A 6 -1.53 6.06 -5.21
N GLN A 7 -1.13 5.80 -6.46
CA GLN A 7 -0.09 6.59 -7.14
C GLN A 7 -0.41 8.08 -7.16
N LYS A 8 -1.65 8.46 -7.47
CA LYS A 8 -2.08 9.86 -7.49
C LYS A 8 -2.00 10.50 -6.11
N LEU A 9 -2.42 9.79 -5.07
CA LEU A 9 -2.31 10.25 -3.68
C LEU A 9 -0.84 10.38 -3.26
N TYR A 10 -0.02 9.39 -3.58
CA TYR A 10 1.42 9.40 -3.33
C TYR A 10 2.08 10.62 -3.97
N GLU A 11 1.85 10.88 -5.28
CA GLU A 11 2.41 12.05 -5.95
C GLU A 11 1.97 13.38 -5.33
N THR A 12 0.74 13.45 -4.83
CA THR A 12 0.17 14.65 -4.21
C THR A 12 0.79 14.93 -2.83
N TYR A 13 0.98 13.89 -2.02
CA TYR A 13 1.34 14.03 -0.61
C TYR A 13 2.79 13.64 -0.27
N ARG A 14 3.56 13.06 -1.20
CA ARG A 14 4.95 12.64 -0.96
C ARG A 14 5.87 13.73 -0.43
N ASN A 15 5.70 14.95 -0.92
CA ASN A 15 6.50 16.10 -0.49
C ASN A 15 6.06 16.66 0.88
N GLN A 16 4.99 16.11 1.46
CA GLN A 16 4.44 16.45 2.77
C GLN A 16 4.76 15.37 3.82
N GLY A 17 5.56 14.35 3.45
CA GLY A 17 5.96 13.27 4.34
C GLY A 17 5.06 12.03 4.29
N PHE A 18 4.20 11.90 3.28
CA PHE A 18 3.47 10.67 3.00
C PHE A 18 4.32 9.71 2.14
N GLU A 19 4.31 8.42 2.47
CA GLU A 19 4.98 7.38 1.69
C GLU A 19 3.99 6.24 1.43
N VAL A 20 4.13 5.58 0.27
CA VAL A 20 3.38 4.36 -0.04
C VAL A 20 4.37 3.21 -0.19
N VAL A 21 4.08 2.10 0.49
CA VAL A 21 4.84 0.87 0.35
C VAL A 21 3.87 -0.24 -0.06
N ALA A 22 4.01 -0.71 -1.29
CA ALA A 22 3.29 -1.88 -1.77
C ALA A 22 4.07 -3.15 -1.40
N VAL A 23 3.41 -4.14 -0.83
CA VAL A 23 4.03 -5.43 -0.50
C VAL A 23 3.41 -6.52 -1.38
N GLU A 24 4.25 -7.22 -2.12
CA GLU A 24 3.80 -8.27 -3.03
C GLU A 24 3.54 -9.58 -2.28
N ALA A 25 2.26 -9.97 -2.21
CA ALA A 25 1.83 -11.10 -1.38
C ALA A 25 2.00 -12.48 -2.04
N SER A 26 1.93 -12.59 -3.37
CA SER A 26 1.93 -13.89 -4.08
C SER A 26 3.33 -14.45 -4.35
N ARG A 27 4.39 -13.76 -3.89
CA ARG A 27 5.80 -14.07 -4.14
C ARG A 27 6.19 -14.17 -5.64
N ASP A 28 5.36 -13.66 -6.56
CA ASP A 28 5.74 -13.47 -7.97
C ASP A 28 6.29 -12.06 -8.21
N THR A 29 7.46 -11.79 -7.64
CA THR A 29 8.12 -10.48 -7.72
C THR A 29 8.36 -10.03 -9.15
N LYS A 30 8.61 -10.96 -10.08
CA LYS A 30 8.82 -10.64 -11.50
C LYS A 30 7.57 -10.04 -12.11
N GLN A 31 6.41 -10.65 -11.86
CA GLN A 31 5.13 -10.14 -12.32
C GLN A 31 4.79 -8.81 -11.67
N ALA A 32 4.95 -8.69 -10.34
CA ALA A 32 4.70 -7.44 -9.63
C ALA A 32 5.60 -6.31 -10.14
N THR A 33 6.90 -6.54 -10.31
CA THR A 33 7.85 -5.56 -10.83
C THR A 33 7.49 -5.12 -12.24
N LYS A 34 7.10 -6.06 -13.11
CA LYS A 34 6.64 -5.73 -14.46
C LYS A 34 5.36 -4.87 -14.40
N PHE A 35 4.41 -5.23 -13.55
CA PHE A 35 3.16 -4.49 -13.39
C PHE A 35 3.40 -3.05 -12.92
N ILE A 36 4.25 -2.84 -11.90
CA ILE A 36 4.66 -1.52 -11.41
C ILE A 36 5.24 -0.68 -12.55
N LYS A 37 6.16 -1.27 -13.35
CA LYS A 37 6.78 -0.59 -14.48
C LYS A 37 5.78 -0.24 -15.58
N ASP A 38 4.93 -1.18 -15.98
CA ASP A 38 3.94 -1.00 -17.06
C ASP A 38 2.88 0.04 -16.68
N LYS A 39 2.60 0.22 -15.39
CA LYS A 39 1.66 1.22 -14.86
C LYS A 39 2.31 2.54 -14.44
N GLY A 40 3.64 2.65 -14.52
CA GLY A 40 4.37 3.86 -14.15
C GLY A 40 4.26 4.21 -12.66
N LEU A 41 4.11 3.20 -11.80
CA LEU A 41 4.00 3.38 -10.35
C LEU A 41 5.39 3.67 -9.78
N SER A 42 5.51 4.70 -8.94
CA SER A 42 6.81 5.22 -8.46
C SER A 42 7.02 5.13 -6.96
N PHE A 43 6.06 4.56 -6.24
CA PHE A 43 6.19 4.22 -4.83
C PHE A 43 6.97 2.91 -4.62
N THR A 44 7.39 2.68 -3.39
CA THR A 44 8.23 1.53 -3.01
C THR A 44 7.47 0.21 -3.18
N LEU A 45 8.11 -0.80 -3.78
CA LEU A 45 7.62 -2.19 -3.85
C LEU A 45 8.55 -3.09 -3.04
N LEU A 46 8.00 -3.87 -2.12
CA LEU A 46 8.70 -4.87 -1.32
C LEU A 46 8.15 -6.27 -1.59
N GLU A 47 9.01 -7.28 -1.45
CA GLU A 47 8.58 -8.68 -1.37
C GLU A 47 7.98 -8.97 0.01
N ASN A 48 7.04 -9.91 0.08
CA ASN A 48 6.48 -10.41 1.34
C ASN A 48 7.50 -11.30 2.09
N GLY A 49 8.55 -10.67 2.65
CA GLY A 49 9.59 -11.33 3.43
C GLY A 49 10.67 -12.03 2.59
N ALA A 50 11.68 -12.58 3.29
CA ALA A 50 12.72 -13.41 2.68
C ALA A 50 12.34 -14.89 2.78
N GLU A 51 12.70 -15.67 1.76
CA GLU A 51 12.51 -17.13 1.72
C GLU A 51 11.04 -17.55 2.01
N ASP A 52 10.81 -18.22 3.13
CA ASP A 52 9.52 -18.74 3.56
C ASP A 52 8.75 -17.81 4.52
N ALA A 53 9.28 -16.62 4.84
CA ALA A 53 8.57 -15.67 5.68
C ALA A 53 7.27 -15.20 5.02
N ASP A 54 6.17 -15.16 5.78
CA ASP A 54 4.90 -14.56 5.37
C ASP A 54 4.61 -13.37 6.28
N VAL A 55 5.33 -12.28 6.06
CA VAL A 55 5.29 -11.08 6.90
C VAL A 55 3.89 -10.45 6.89
N VAL A 56 3.26 -10.38 5.72
CA VAL A 56 1.93 -9.81 5.51
C VAL A 56 0.87 -10.53 6.35
N SER A 57 0.82 -11.86 6.33
CA SER A 57 -0.14 -12.61 7.15
C SER A 57 0.29 -12.66 8.63
N SER A 58 1.53 -13.05 8.91
CA SER A 58 1.97 -13.37 10.28
C SER A 58 2.18 -12.15 11.18
N MET A 59 2.64 -11.03 10.64
CA MET A 59 2.89 -9.81 11.42
C MET A 59 1.75 -8.80 11.32
N PHE A 60 1.18 -8.63 10.13
CA PHE A 60 0.15 -7.62 9.88
C PHE A 60 -1.28 -8.19 9.93
N GLY A 61 -1.45 -9.51 10.10
CA GLY A 61 -2.76 -10.15 10.24
C GLY A 61 -3.62 -10.04 8.99
N VAL A 62 -3.03 -9.85 7.81
CA VAL A 62 -3.77 -9.70 6.55
C VAL A 62 -4.32 -11.06 6.12
N TYR A 63 -5.65 -11.15 6.02
CA TYR A 63 -6.36 -12.38 5.64
C TYR A 63 -7.13 -12.25 4.32
N ALA A 64 -7.17 -11.07 3.71
CA ALA A 64 -7.87 -10.79 2.47
C ALA A 64 -7.15 -9.73 1.64
N PHE A 65 -7.30 -9.77 0.32
CA PHE A 65 -6.64 -8.86 -0.61
C PHE A 65 -7.67 -8.07 -1.48
N PRO A 66 -7.37 -6.81 -1.82
CA PRO A 66 -6.27 -6.02 -1.25
C PRO A 66 -6.54 -5.66 0.23
N THR A 67 -5.48 -5.33 0.97
CA THR A 67 -5.58 -4.72 2.31
C THR A 67 -4.62 -3.54 2.37
N SER A 68 -5.12 -2.39 2.79
CA SER A 68 -4.36 -1.15 2.95
C SER A 68 -4.33 -0.75 4.42
N LEU A 69 -3.13 -0.58 4.97
CA LEU A 69 -2.90 -0.11 6.33
C LEU A 69 -2.32 1.29 6.30
N LEU A 70 -2.93 2.23 7.01
CA LEU A 70 -2.40 3.58 7.17
C LEU A 70 -1.73 3.69 8.53
N VAL A 71 -0.42 3.98 8.51
CA VAL A 71 0.45 4.02 9.68
C VAL A 71 0.88 5.46 9.95
N ASP A 72 0.81 5.91 11.20
CA ASP A 72 1.26 7.25 11.59
C ASP A 72 2.79 7.35 11.75
N ARG A 73 3.27 8.56 12.06
CA ARG A 73 4.71 8.84 12.26
C ARG A 73 5.31 8.14 13.50
N GLU A 74 4.48 7.65 14.42
CA GLU A 74 4.92 6.88 15.59
C GLU A 74 4.89 5.37 15.32
N GLY A 75 4.54 4.95 14.10
CA GLY A 75 4.51 3.54 13.69
C GLY A 75 3.23 2.82 14.11
N ARG A 76 2.16 3.54 14.47
CA ARG A 76 0.88 2.93 14.85
C ARG A 76 -0.05 2.82 13.66
N VAL A 77 -0.74 1.69 13.54
CA VAL A 77 -1.81 1.52 12.54
C VAL A 77 -3.01 2.34 12.99
N MET A 78 -3.33 3.38 12.22
CA MET A 78 -4.46 4.28 12.49
C MET A 78 -5.72 3.83 11.76
N PHE A 79 -5.56 3.31 10.54
CA PHE A 79 -6.67 2.82 9.72
C PHE A 79 -6.28 1.53 9.00
N ALA A 80 -7.27 0.66 8.81
CA ALA A 80 -7.15 -0.58 8.05
C ALA A 80 -8.35 -0.70 7.12
N HIS A 81 -8.09 -0.95 5.84
CA HIS A 81 -9.12 -1.16 4.81
C HIS A 81 -8.90 -2.51 4.18
N VAL A 82 -9.94 -3.33 4.19
CA VAL A 82 -9.95 -4.66 3.57
C VAL A 82 -10.85 -4.58 2.34
N GLY A 83 -10.30 -4.89 1.17
CA GLY A 83 -10.92 -4.63 -0.11
C GLY A 83 -10.66 -3.22 -0.61
N PHE A 84 -11.07 -2.96 -1.86
CA PHE A 84 -11.02 -1.65 -2.47
C PHE A 84 -12.10 -1.51 -3.54
N GLU A 85 -12.94 -0.49 -3.42
CA GLU A 85 -13.96 -0.11 -4.39
C GLU A 85 -13.64 1.24 -5.03
N LEU A 86 -14.27 1.50 -6.19
CA LEU A 86 -14.13 2.79 -6.86
C LEU A 86 -14.77 3.88 -6.01
N GLY A 87 -14.00 4.89 -5.63
CA GLY A 87 -14.43 5.98 -4.76
C GLY A 87 -13.75 5.96 -3.39
N ASP A 88 -13.21 4.82 -2.96
CA ASP A 88 -12.51 4.68 -1.68
C ASP A 88 -11.27 5.59 -1.60
N GLU A 89 -10.72 6.00 -2.74
CA GLU A 89 -9.62 6.97 -2.79
C GLU A 89 -9.94 8.29 -2.07
N GLN A 90 -11.21 8.70 -2.01
CA GLN A 90 -11.61 9.93 -1.31
C GLN A 90 -11.51 9.76 0.20
N LYS A 91 -11.96 8.61 0.71
CA LYS A 91 -11.87 8.28 2.14
C LYS A 91 -10.41 8.17 2.57
N LEU A 92 -9.60 7.45 1.78
CA LEU A 92 -8.16 7.33 2.02
C LEU A 92 -7.47 8.70 2.03
N GLU A 93 -7.84 9.60 1.12
CA GLU A 93 -7.28 10.95 1.07
C GLU A 93 -7.58 11.77 2.33
N GLU A 94 -8.81 11.72 2.84
CA GLU A 94 -9.16 12.42 4.09
C GLU A 94 -8.42 11.85 5.30
N GLU A 95 -8.27 10.53 5.37
CA GLU A 95 -7.48 9.88 6.43
C GLU A 95 -5.99 10.25 6.33
N ILE A 96 -5.41 10.28 5.13
CA ILE A 96 -4.03 10.75 4.92
C ILE A 96 -3.86 12.17 5.44
N LYS A 97 -4.74 13.10 5.03
CA LYS A 97 -4.71 14.50 5.50
C LYS A 97 -4.82 14.61 7.01
N SER A 98 -5.55 13.72 7.67
CA SER A 98 -5.71 13.74 9.13
C SER A 98 -4.41 13.39 9.89
N LEU A 99 -3.44 12.76 9.22
CA LEU A 99 -2.18 12.29 9.81
C LEU A 99 -0.94 13.08 9.34
N LEU A 100 -1.10 13.98 8.36
CA LEU A 100 -0.04 14.86 7.87
C LEU A 100 0.22 16.03 8.82
#